data_AF-W1XW77-F1
#
_entry.id   AF-W1XW77-F1
#
_cell.length_a   1.000
_cell.length_b   1.000
_cell.length_c   1.000
_cell.angle_alpha   90.00
_cell.angle_beta   90.00
_cell.angle_gamma   90.00
#
_symmetry.space_group_name_H-M   'P 1'
#
loop_
_entity.id
_entity.type
_entity.pdbx_description
1 polymer ?
#
loop_
_entity_poly.entity_id
_entity_poly.type
_entity_poly.pdbx_seq_one_letter_code
_entity_poly.pdbx_strand_id
1 'polypeptide(L)' 'SISKERKVTGTKVIRINSKEMEKFEIVLPPLTEQKRIVSILDNFNTLTNSLSEGLPKEIELRQKQYEYWREQLLNFTR' A
#
# COMPACT_ATOMS: atom_id res chain seq x y z
N SER A 1 29.75 -14.48 -24.13
CA SER A 1 29.51 -13.07 -23.73
C SER A 1 28.02 -12.81 -23.73
N ILE A 2 27.38 -12.76 -22.56
CA ILE A 2 25.93 -12.54 -22.43
C ILE A 2 25.71 -11.02 -22.34
N SER A 3 25.13 -10.43 -23.38
CA SER A 3 24.76 -9.01 -23.41
C SER A 3 23.50 -8.80 -22.58
N LYS A 4 23.68 -8.35 -21.33
CA LYS A 4 22.59 -7.86 -20.48
C LYS A 4 22.43 -6.37 -20.80
N GLU A 5 21.74 -6.05 -21.90
CA GLU A 5 21.43 -4.66 -22.24
C GLU A 5 20.54 -4.06 -21.15
N ARG A 6 21.15 -3.19 -20.35
CA ARG A 6 20.48 -2.33 -19.38
C ARG A 6 19.64 -1.30 -20.13
N LYS A 7 18.36 -1.58 -20.38
CA LYS A 7 17.38 -0.57 -20.79
C LYS A 7 16.88 0.21 -19.57
N VAL A 8 17.78 0.93 -18.91
CA VAL A 8 17.40 1.95 -17.92
C VAL A 8 18.06 3.25 -18.35
N THR A 9 17.30 4.04 -19.10
CA THR A 9 17.64 5.42 -19.44
C THR A 9 17.11 6.31 -18.30
N GLY A 10 17.98 7.14 -17.73
CA GLY A 10 17.80 7.77 -16.43
C GLY A 10 16.62 8.75 -16.27
N THR A 11 16.20 8.91 -15.01
CA THR A 11 15.56 10.11 -14.42
C THR A 11 14.49 10.83 -15.25
N LYS A 12 13.39 10.17 -15.62
CA LYS A 12 12.06 10.79 -15.81
C LYS A 12 11.05 9.69 -16.13
N VAL A 13 10.01 9.56 -15.30
CA VAL A 13 8.74 8.81 -15.51
C VAL A 13 8.83 7.65 -16.50
N ILE A 14 8.85 6.41 -16.00
CA ILE A 14 8.67 5.20 -16.82
C ILE A 14 7.30 5.29 -17.48
N ARG A 15 7.27 5.48 -18.81
CA ARG A 15 6.04 5.49 -19.62
C ARG A 15 5.96 4.17 -20.35
N ILE A 16 4.86 3.44 -20.14
CA ILE A 16 4.54 2.24 -20.90
C ILE A 16 3.68 2.68 -22.10
N ASN A 17 4.06 2.29 -23.31
CA ASN A 17 3.30 2.59 -24.53
C ASN A 17 2.09 1.64 -24.64
N SER A 18 0.94 2.09 -25.16
CA SER A 18 -0.26 1.25 -25.36
C SER A 18 0.04 -0.04 -26.13
N LYS A 19 0.91 0.03 -27.16
CA LYS A 19 1.34 -1.13 -27.96
C LYS A 19 2.18 -2.15 -27.18
N GLU A 20 2.80 -1.73 -26.08
CA GLU A 20 3.56 -2.60 -25.19
C GLU A 20 2.65 -3.16 -24.08
N MET A 21 1.64 -2.40 -23.65
CA MET A 21 0.61 -2.87 -22.70
C MET A 21 -0.23 -4.01 -23.27
N GLU A 22 -0.60 -3.95 -24.56
CA GLU A 22 -1.36 -5.01 -25.24
C GLU A 22 -0.61 -6.35 -25.34
N LYS A 23 0.73 -6.32 -25.29
CA LYS A 23 1.58 -7.53 -25.32
C LYS A 23 1.72 -8.19 -23.95
N PHE A 24 1.19 -7.58 -22.90
CA PHE A 24 1.31 -8.11 -21.55
C PHE A 24 0.29 -9.23 -21.35
N GLU A 25 0.75 -10.47 -21.46
CA GLU A 25 -0.10 -11.63 -21.19
C GLU A 25 -0.26 -11.84 -19.68
N ILE A 26 -1.50 -11.83 -19.20
CA ILE A 26 -1.83 -12.13 -17.81
C ILE A 26 -2.51 -13.49 -17.77
N VAL A 27 -2.05 -14.36 -16.88
CA VAL A 27 -2.71 -15.65 -16.64
C VAL A 27 -4.03 -15.39 -15.91
N LEU A 28 -5.13 -15.83 -16.51
CA LEU A 28 -6.46 -15.70 -15.94
C LEU A 28 -6.86 -17.01 -15.23
N PRO A 29 -6.84 -17.09 -13.89
CA PRO A 29 -7.27 -18.29 -13.17
C PRO A 29 -8.80 -18.46 -13.20
N PRO A 30 -9.35 -19.61 -12.79
CA PRO A 30 -10.80 -19.80 -12.68
C PRO A 30 -11.46 -18.77 -11.76
N LEU A 31 -12.73 -18.42 -12.02
CA LEU A 31 -13.46 -17.39 -11.28
C LEU A 31 -13.50 -17.61 -9.77
N THR A 32 -13.56 -18.86 -9.31
CA THR A 32 -13.53 -19.21 -7.88
C THR A 32 -12.22 -18.78 -7.24
N GLU A 33 -11.09 -19.06 -7.88
CA GLU A 33 -9.77 -18.67 -7.38
C GLU A 33 -9.58 -17.16 -7.45
N GLN A 34 -10.09 -16.49 -8.50
CA GLN A 34 -10.07 -15.03 -8.57
C GLN A 34 -10.76 -14.39 -7.36
N LYS A 35 -11.99 -14.85 -7.03
CA LYS A 35 -12.74 -14.35 -5.87
C LYS A 35 -12.00 -14.59 -4.56
N ARG A 36 -11.39 -15.77 -4.40
CA ARG A 36 -10.60 -16.11 -3.21
C ARG A 36 -9.38 -15.18 -3.07
N ILE A 37 -8.64 -14.98 -4.15
CA ILE A 37 -7.46 -14.09 -4.17
C ILE A 37 -7.86 -12.65 -3.86
N VAL A 38 -8.90 -12.13 -4.53
CA VAL A 38 -9.39 -10.76 -4.33
C VAL A 38 -9.83 -10.56 -2.89
N SER A 39 -10.60 -11.47 -2.31
CA SER A 39 -11.04 -11.35 -0.91
C SER A 39 -9.86 -11.25 0.07
N ILE A 40 -8.79 -12.04 -0.14
CA ILE A 40 -7.59 -11.97 0.70
C ILE A 40 -6.89 -10.62 0.53
N LEU A 41 -6.71 -10.17 -0.72
CA LEU A 41 -6.05 -8.89 -1.02
C LEU A 41 -6.86 -7.70 -0.49
N ASP A 42 -8.18 -7.74 -0.60
CA ASP A 42 -9.07 -6.70 -0.08
C ASP A 42 -8.98 -6.59 1.45
N ASN A 43 -8.87 -7.72 2.14
CA ASN A 43 -8.66 -7.73 3.60
C ASN A 43 -7.32 -7.07 3.97
N PHE A 44 -6.23 -7.43 3.29
CA PHE A 44 -4.92 -6.81 3.53
C PHE A 44 -4.92 -5.32 3.20
N ASN A 45 -5.54 -4.94 2.09
CA ASN A 45 -5.64 -3.56 1.65
C ASN A 45 -6.45 -2.73 2.65
N THR A 46 -7.58 -3.25 3.13
CA THR A 46 -8.40 -2.61 4.15
C THR A 46 -7.60 -2.42 5.44
N LEU A 47 -6.94 -3.46 5.92
CA LEU A 47 -6.17 -3.39 7.17
C LEU A 47 -5.01 -2.37 7.08
N THR A 48 -4.32 -2.29 5.95
CA THR A 48 -3.12 -1.45 5.81
C THR A 48 -3.41 -0.02 5.39
N ASN A 49 -4.41 0.18 4.53
CA ASN A 49 -4.63 1.46 3.87
C ASN A 49 -5.94 2.15 4.27
N SER A 50 -6.87 1.48 4.95
CA SER A 50 -8.13 2.11 5.35
C SER A 50 -7.91 3.17 6.43
N LEU A 51 -8.34 4.40 6.14
CA LEU A 51 -8.34 5.49 7.12
C LEU A 51 -9.43 5.34 8.19
N SER A 52 -10.46 4.52 7.94
CA SER A 52 -11.58 4.33 8.87
C SER A 52 -11.37 3.16 9.83
N GLU A 53 -10.77 2.07 9.35
CA GLU A 53 -10.78 0.77 10.05
C GLU A 53 -9.41 0.07 10.08
N GLY A 54 -8.40 0.64 9.43
CA GLY A 54 -7.06 0.05 9.34
C GLY A 54 -6.03 0.64 10.32
N LEU A 55 -4.78 0.27 10.12
CA LEU A 55 -3.62 0.77 10.86
C LEU A 55 -3.55 2.31 10.94
N PRO A 56 -3.86 3.09 9.88
CA PRO A 56 -3.88 4.55 9.98
C PRO A 56 -4.82 5.05 11.07
N LYS A 57 -5.99 4.41 11.24
CA LYS A 57 -6.96 4.80 12.27
C LYS A 57 -6.43 4.53 13.66
N GLU A 58 -5.83 3.36 13.86
CA GLU A 58 -5.26 2.98 15.15
C GLU A 58 -4.10 3.90 15.55
N ILE A 59 -3.23 4.25 14.60
CA ILE A 59 -2.12 5.19 14.83
C ILE A 59 -2.65 6.56 15.25
N GLU A 60 -3.66 7.10 14.56
CA GLU A 60 -4.31 8.37 14.92
C GLU A 60 -4.85 8.34 16.36
N LEU A 61 -5.54 7.26 16.73
CA LEU A 61 -6.10 7.10 18.08
C LEU A 61 -5.01 7.01 19.14
N ARG A 62 -3.93 6.26 18.89
CA ARG A 62 -2.80 6.13 19.81
C ARG A 62 -2.03 7.44 19.97
N GLN A 63 -1.90 8.24 18.92
CA GLN A 63 -1.32 9.58 18.99
C GLN A 63 -2.14 10.51 19.89
N LYS A 64 -3.47 10.55 19.71
CA LYS A 64 -4.37 11.34 20.58
C LYS A 64 -4.28 10.91 22.04
N GLN A 65 -4.25 9.60 22.30
CA GLN A 65 -4.06 9.08 23.65
C GLN A 65 -2.72 9.53 24.25
N TYR A 66 -1.63 9.43 23.48
CA TYR A 66 -0.32 9.89 23.91
C TYR A 66 -0.30 11.38 24.24
N GLU A 67 -0.87 12.22 23.37
CA GLU A 67 -0.96 13.68 23.58
C GLU A 67 -1.71 14.01 24.86
N TYR A 68 -2.88 13.38 25.06
CA TYR A 68 -3.67 13.54 26.28
C TYR A 68 -2.85 13.23 27.54
N TRP A 69 -2.20 12.06 27.59
CA TRP A 69 -1.40 11.67 28.76
C TRP A 69 -0.15 12.53 28.95
N ARG A 70 0.49 12.94 27.86
CA ARG A 70 1.61 13.89 27.89
C ARG A 70 1.20 15.20 28.56
N GLU A 71 0.03 15.74 28.20
CA GLU A 71 -0.49 16.97 28.81
C GLU A 71 -0.83 16.78 30.29
N GLN A 72 -1.45 15.66 30.66
CA GLN A 72 -1.76 15.37 32.06
C GLN A 72 -0.49 15.26 32.93
N LEU A 73 0.54 14.57 32.43
CA LEU A 73 1.81 14.39 33.16
C LEU A 73 2.62 15.67 33.28
N LEU A 74 2.51 16.57 32.28
CA LEU A 74 3.22 17.85 32.27
C LEU A 74 2.40 18.98 32.91
N ASN A 75 1.17 18.70 33.35
CA ASN A 75 0.35 19.64 34.11
C ASN A 75 0.74 19.59 35.60
N PHE A 76 1.84 20.27 35.92
CA PHE A 76 2.21 20.51 37.30
C PHE A 76 1.43 21.72 37.83
N THR A 77 0.27 21.47 38.43
CA THR A 77 -0.43 22.49 39.22
C THR A 77 0.48 22.95 40.36
N ARG A 78 0.65 24.27 40.50
CA ARG A 78 1.35 24.92 41.62
C ARG A 78 0.50 24.94 42.88
#